data_AF-A0A545VTS6-F1
#
_entry.id   AF-A0A545VTS6-F1
#
_cell.length_a   1.000
_cell.length_b   1.000
_cell.length_c   1.000
_cell.angle_alpha   90.00
_cell.angle_beta   90.00
_cell.angle_gamma   90.00
#
_symmetry.space_group_name_H-M   'P 1'
#
loop_
_entity.id
_entity.type
_entity.pdbx_description
1 polymer ?
#
loop_
_entity_poly.entity_id
_entity_poly.type
_entity_poly.pdbx_seq_one_letter_code
_entity_poly.pdbx_strand_id
1 'polypeptide(L)'
;MVDGFKEASHFHEYKETLEEYLAVYEDEESRRNGSSWQADMQRQTWQKGSFWFFHAARDSKAMYNLFNRHIQPMFNTDHPELQIFDDVFCHYWGVGASRMIERKLEDRRAYVKELREAHHAKSDVKSV
;
A
#
# COMPACT_ATOMS: atom_id res chain seq x y z
N MET A 1 -4.25 10.09 -24.04
CA MET A 1 -4.23 9.72 -22.61
C MET A 1 -2.81 9.87 -22.12
N VAL A 2 -2.64 10.31 -20.89
CA VAL A 2 -1.34 10.72 -20.34
C VAL A 2 -0.46 9.52 -19.95
N ASP A 3 -1.09 8.42 -19.54
CA ASP A 3 -0.48 7.14 -19.20
C ASP A 3 -0.20 6.25 -20.42
N GLY A 4 -0.42 6.75 -21.64
CA GLY A 4 -0.14 6.02 -22.89
C GLY A 4 -1.15 4.94 -23.27
N PHE A 5 -2.05 4.54 -22.36
CA PHE A 5 -3.09 3.56 -22.65
C PHE A 5 -4.32 4.23 -23.28
N LYS A 6 -5.03 3.56 -24.18
CA LYS A 6 -6.32 4.07 -24.71
C LYS A 6 -7.53 3.43 -24.04
N GLU A 7 -7.36 2.21 -23.54
CA GLU A 7 -8.42 1.35 -23.01
C GLU A 7 -7.93 0.66 -21.73
N ALA A 8 -8.85 0.29 -20.86
CA ALA A 8 -8.52 -0.44 -19.63
C ALA A 8 -7.97 -1.85 -19.92
N SER A 9 -8.40 -2.47 -21.03
CA SER A 9 -7.89 -3.73 -21.56
C SER A 9 -6.38 -3.69 -21.79
N HIS A 10 -5.88 -2.65 -22.48
CA HIS A 10 -4.45 -2.49 -22.76
C HIS A 10 -3.60 -2.34 -21.48
N PHE A 11 -4.16 -1.71 -20.44
CA PHE A 11 -3.47 -1.62 -19.15
C PHE A 11 -3.41 -2.98 -18.45
N HIS A 12 -4.48 -3.77 -18.53
CA HIS A 12 -4.51 -5.12 -17.99
C HIS A 12 -3.52 -6.05 -18.70
N GLU A 13 -3.51 -6.04 -20.03
CA GLU A 13 -2.56 -6.80 -20.86
C GLU A 13 -1.11 -6.40 -20.57
N TYR A 14 -0.84 -5.10 -20.42
CA TYR A 14 0.47 -4.62 -20.01
C TYR A 14 0.88 -5.16 -18.64
N LYS A 15 -0.05 -5.18 -17.68
CA LYS A 15 0.21 -5.72 -16.34
C LYS A 15 0.52 -7.22 -16.39
N GLU A 16 -0.24 -8.00 -17.15
CA GLU A 16 0.03 -9.44 -17.34
C GLU A 16 1.40 -9.66 -17.98
N THR A 17 1.69 -8.95 -19.06
CA THR A 17 2.99 -9.02 -19.75
C THR A 17 4.15 -8.63 -18.83
N LEU A 18 3.97 -7.62 -17.98
CA LEU A 18 4.97 -7.20 -17.00
C LEU A 18 5.21 -8.26 -15.92
N GLU A 19 4.15 -8.93 -15.46
CA GLU A 19 4.27 -10.02 -14.49
C GLU A 19 5.02 -11.22 -15.08
N GLU A 20 4.72 -11.58 -16.33
CA GLU A 20 5.46 -12.61 -17.06
C GLU A 20 6.95 -12.25 -17.23
N TYR A 21 7.22 -11.02 -17.65
CA TYR A 21 8.59 -10.50 -17.76
C TYR A 21 9.34 -10.60 -16.42
N LEU A 22 8.73 -10.13 -15.33
CA LEU A 22 9.35 -10.14 -14.00
C LEU A 22 9.59 -11.57 -13.52
N ALA A 23 8.68 -12.51 -13.79
CA ALA A 23 8.86 -13.92 -13.43
C ALA A 23 10.05 -14.56 -14.16
N VAL A 24 10.19 -14.32 -15.46
CA VAL A 24 11.35 -14.80 -16.23
C VAL A 24 12.65 -14.14 -15.76
N TYR A 25 12.60 -12.83 -15.53
CA TYR A 25 13.76 -12.07 -15.06
C TYR A 25 14.24 -12.55 -13.68
N GLU A 26 13.32 -12.85 -12.77
CA GLU A 26 13.60 -13.38 -11.42
C GLU A 26 14.30 -14.74 -11.46
N ASP A 27 13.85 -15.66 -12.33
CA ASP A 27 14.49 -16.96 -12.54
C ASP A 27 15.91 -16.81 -13.10
N GLU A 28 16.07 -15.94 -14.11
CA GLU A 28 17.39 -15.68 -14.69
C GLU A 28 18.36 -15.03 -13.70
N GLU A 29 17.89 -14.04 -12.93
CA GLU A 29 18.68 -13.35 -11.92
C GLU A 29 19.14 -14.33 -10.83
N SER A 30 18.21 -15.15 -10.34
CA SER A 30 18.48 -16.18 -9.34
C SER A 30 19.51 -17.20 -9.85
N ARG A 31 19.41 -17.63 -11.11
CA ARG A 31 20.35 -18.58 -11.71
C ARG A 31 21.75 -17.99 -11.91
N ARG A 32 21.87 -16.70 -12.21
CA ARG A 32 23.17 -16.03 -12.47
C ARG A 32 23.85 -15.57 -11.19
N ASN A 33 23.08 -14.99 -10.27
CA ASN A 33 23.60 -14.24 -9.12
C ASN A 33 23.29 -14.91 -7.77
N GLY A 34 22.46 -15.95 -7.75
CA GLY A 34 21.97 -16.57 -6.51
C GLY A 34 21.03 -15.68 -5.70
N SER A 35 20.48 -14.63 -6.31
CA SER A 35 19.62 -13.63 -5.67
C SER A 35 18.58 -13.11 -6.66
N SER A 36 17.37 -12.82 -6.16
CA SER A 36 16.25 -12.20 -6.86
C SER A 36 16.08 -10.71 -6.50
N TRP A 37 17.10 -10.09 -5.90
CA TRP A 37 16.95 -8.78 -5.27
C TRP A 37 16.48 -7.69 -6.25
N GLN A 38 16.97 -7.68 -7.50
CA GLN A 38 16.54 -6.69 -8.49
C GLN A 38 15.12 -6.96 -8.94
N ALA A 39 14.76 -8.22 -9.17
CA ALA A 39 13.40 -8.62 -9.52
C ALA A 39 12.40 -8.22 -8.42
N ASP A 40 12.74 -8.51 -7.15
CA ASP A 40 11.96 -8.14 -5.98
C ASP A 40 11.79 -6.63 -5.87
N MET A 41 12.87 -5.87 -6.07
CA MET A 41 12.82 -4.41 -6.05
C MET A 41 11.92 -3.85 -7.16
N GLN A 42 12.00 -4.40 -8.38
CA GLN A 42 11.15 -3.97 -9.50
C GLN A 42 9.68 -4.28 -9.23
N ARG A 43 9.38 -5.50 -8.76
CA ARG A 43 8.03 -5.93 -8.38
C ARG A 43 7.44 -5.04 -7.28
N GLN A 44 8.22 -4.75 -6.24
CA GLN A 44 7.79 -3.83 -5.18
C GLN A 44 7.56 -2.40 -5.69
N THR A 45 8.40 -1.91 -6.60
CA THR A 45 8.28 -0.57 -7.20
C THR A 45 6.98 -0.44 -7.99
N TRP A 46 6.61 -1.50 -8.71
CA TRP A 46 5.34 -1.57 -9.44
C TRP A 46 4.14 -1.63 -8.49
N GLN A 47 4.15 -2.56 -7.51
CA GLN A 47 3.05 -2.76 -6.56
C GLN A 47 2.76 -1.54 -5.69
N LYS A 48 3.79 -0.77 -5.31
CA LYS A 48 3.65 0.46 -4.52
C LYS A 48 3.20 1.67 -5.35
N GLY A 49 3.06 1.52 -6.67
CA GLY A 49 2.74 2.62 -7.58
C GLY A 49 3.88 3.63 -7.75
N SER A 50 5.09 3.33 -7.27
CA SER A 50 6.26 4.22 -7.37
C SER A 50 6.59 4.55 -8.82
N PHE A 51 6.41 3.60 -9.73
CA PHE A 51 6.53 3.83 -11.17
C PHE A 51 5.65 5.01 -11.63
N TRP A 52 4.37 4.99 -11.24
CA TRP A 52 3.41 6.05 -11.57
C TRP A 52 3.73 7.36 -10.89
N PHE A 53 4.17 7.31 -9.63
CA PHE A 53 4.60 8.49 -8.88
C PHE A 53 5.77 9.20 -9.57
N PHE A 54 6.84 8.47 -9.92
CA PHE A 54 7.99 9.05 -10.60
C PHE A 54 7.65 9.53 -12.03
N HIS A 55 6.72 8.86 -12.71
CA HIS A 55 6.23 9.31 -14.00
C HIS A 55 5.46 10.64 -13.88
N ALA A 56 4.56 10.74 -12.89
CA ALA A 56 3.82 11.95 -12.55
C ALA A 56 4.73 13.11 -12.10
N ALA A 57 5.78 12.83 -11.33
CA ALA A 57 6.74 13.84 -10.89
C ALA A 57 7.56 14.43 -12.04
N ARG A 58 7.77 13.67 -13.12
CA ARG A 58 8.51 14.11 -14.31
C ARG A 58 7.67 14.96 -15.27
N ASP A 59 6.38 14.68 -15.36
CA ASP A 59 5.45 15.43 -16.21
C ASP A 59 4.31 16.00 -15.37
N SER A 60 4.40 17.30 -15.06
CA SER A 60 3.39 18.00 -14.26
C SER A 60 2.01 18.04 -14.91
N LYS A 61 1.94 17.99 -16.26
CA LYS A 61 0.66 17.89 -16.98
C LYS A 61 0.05 16.49 -16.81
N ALA A 62 0.91 15.51 -16.60
CA ALA A 62 0.53 14.13 -16.43
C ALA A 62 0.01 13.81 -15.01
N MET A 63 0.53 14.54 -14.03
CA MET A 63 0.37 14.25 -12.60
C MET A 63 -1.08 13.98 -12.19
N TYR A 64 -2.02 14.87 -12.54
CA TYR A 64 -3.42 14.75 -12.12
C TYR A 64 -4.05 13.43 -12.61
N ASN A 65 -3.85 13.09 -13.88
CA ASN A 65 -4.44 11.90 -14.49
C ASN A 65 -3.76 10.62 -13.99
N LEU A 66 -2.44 10.62 -13.87
CA LEU A 66 -1.68 9.47 -13.36
C LEU A 66 -2.01 9.19 -11.90
N PHE A 67 -2.10 10.24 -11.08
CA PHE A 67 -2.48 10.10 -9.68
C PHE A 67 -3.87 9.50 -9.57
N ASN A 68 -4.89 10.13 -10.18
CA ASN A 68 -6.28 9.68 -10.03
C ASN A 68 -6.53 8.29 -10.60
N ARG A 69 -5.80 7.87 -11.64
CA ARG A 69 -6.05 6.59 -12.31
C ARG A 69 -5.27 5.43 -11.71
N HIS A 70 -4.03 5.67 -11.28
CA HIS A 70 -3.11 4.59 -10.92
C HIS A 70 -2.67 4.63 -9.46
N ILE A 71 -2.57 5.81 -8.82
CA ILE A 71 -2.06 5.94 -7.44
C ILE A 71 -3.21 6.00 -6.44
N GLN A 72 -4.17 6.87 -6.70
CA GLN A 72 -5.34 7.15 -5.87
C GLN A 72 -6.10 5.85 -5.52
N PRO A 73 -6.44 4.95 -6.46
CA PRO A 73 -7.17 3.72 -6.14
C PRO A 73 -6.41 2.74 -5.25
N MET A 74 -5.08 2.86 -5.13
CA MET A 74 -4.27 2.02 -4.23
C MET A 74 -4.49 2.37 -2.76
N PHE A 75 -4.95 3.59 -2.46
CA PHE A 75 -5.20 4.07 -1.11
C PHE A 75 -6.69 4.05 -0.77
N ASN A 76 -7.55 4.43 -1.72
CA ASN A 76 -8.99 4.48 -1.51
C ASN A 76 -9.74 4.27 -2.84
N THR A 77 -10.40 3.13 -3.02
CA THR A 77 -11.20 2.87 -4.23
C THR A 77 -12.46 3.73 -4.31
N ASP A 78 -12.96 4.21 -3.17
CA ASP A 78 -14.27 4.85 -3.01
C ASP A 78 -14.16 6.39 -2.94
N HIS A 79 -12.93 6.90 -3.09
CA HIS A 79 -12.60 8.32 -3.03
C HIS A 79 -13.43 9.26 -3.94
N PRO A 80 -13.90 8.86 -5.14
CA PRO A 80 -14.73 9.74 -5.96
C PRO A 80 -16.07 10.11 -5.31
N GLU A 81 -16.54 9.34 -4.32
CA GLU A 81 -17.87 9.47 -3.72
C GLU A 81 -17.86 10.05 -2.28
N LEU A 82 -16.68 10.31 -1.71
CA LEU A 82 -16.50 10.66 -0.29
C LEU A 82 -16.17 12.14 -0.06
N GLN A 83 -16.58 12.68 1.10
CA GLN A 83 -16.23 14.06 1.52
C GLN A 83 -14.72 14.18 1.81
N ILE A 84 -14.08 15.20 1.23
CA ILE A 84 -12.62 15.26 0.98
C ILE A 84 -11.74 15.27 2.25
N PHE A 85 -12.24 15.76 3.39
CA PHE A 85 -11.37 16.05 4.53
C PHE A 85 -11.43 15.01 5.66
N ASP A 86 -12.61 14.62 6.11
CA ASP A 86 -12.72 13.74 7.29
C ASP A 86 -12.66 12.26 6.93
N ASP A 87 -13.31 11.86 5.82
CA ASP A 87 -13.41 10.46 5.43
C ASP A 87 -12.29 10.01 4.50
N VAL A 88 -11.68 10.95 3.76
CA VAL A 88 -10.75 10.64 2.68
C VAL A 88 -9.29 10.68 3.13
N PHE A 89 -8.92 11.60 4.01
CA PHE A 89 -7.51 11.88 4.30
C PHE A 89 -6.82 10.77 5.09
N CYS A 90 -7.57 10.06 5.94
CA CYS A 90 -7.06 8.95 6.73
C CYS A 90 -6.54 7.79 5.85
N HIS A 91 -7.15 7.56 4.68
CA HIS A 91 -6.71 6.53 3.73
C HIS A 91 -5.33 6.79 3.15
N TYR A 92 -4.89 8.05 3.10
CA TYR A 92 -3.56 8.41 2.56
C TYR A 92 -2.44 8.37 3.60
N TRP A 93 -2.71 8.07 4.88
CA TRP A 93 -1.67 7.91 5.90
C TRP A 93 -0.80 6.67 5.69
N GLY A 94 -1.23 5.75 4.83
CA GLY A 94 -0.48 4.59 4.40
C GLY A 94 -1.35 3.65 3.58
N VAL A 95 -0.72 2.79 2.77
CA VAL A 95 -1.45 1.73 2.07
C VAL A 95 -2.11 0.82 3.11
N GLY A 96 -3.44 0.72 3.07
CA GLY A 96 -4.20 -0.03 4.06
C GLY A 96 -4.28 0.63 5.45
N ALA A 97 -4.24 1.96 5.52
CA ALA A 97 -4.32 2.72 6.77
C ALA A 97 -5.46 2.28 7.69
N SER A 98 -6.65 1.98 7.15
CA SER A 98 -7.80 1.50 7.93
C SER A 98 -7.48 0.22 8.72
N ARG A 99 -6.87 -0.78 8.08
CA ARG A 99 -6.44 -2.03 8.73
C ARG A 99 -5.39 -1.77 9.82
N MET A 100 -4.47 -0.85 9.56
CA MET A 100 -3.48 -0.46 10.57
C MET A 100 -4.13 0.20 11.78
N ILE A 101 -5.09 1.10 11.57
CA ILE A 101 -5.84 1.79 12.63
C ILE A 101 -6.64 0.78 13.45
N GLU A 102 -7.38 -0.12 12.79
CA GLU A 102 -8.15 -1.18 13.45
C GLU A 102 -7.27 -2.05 14.35
N ARG A 103 -6.15 -2.55 13.82
CA ARG A 103 -5.18 -3.33 14.59
C ARG A 103 -4.65 -2.55 15.79
N LYS A 104 -4.31 -1.28 15.63
CA LYS A 104 -3.83 -0.43 16.74
C LYS A 104 -4.90 -0.20 17.81
N LEU A 105 -6.17 -0.12 17.42
CA LEU A 105 -7.28 -0.03 18.37
C LEU A 105 -7.45 -1.33 19.16
N GLU A 106 -7.30 -2.48 18.52
CA GLU A 106 -7.32 -3.80 19.17
C GLU A 106 -6.15 -3.97 20.15
N ASP A 107 -4.93 -3.69 19.71
CA ASP A 107 -3.72 -3.69 20.54
C ASP A 107 -3.92 -2.83 21.80
N ARG A 108 -4.50 -1.63 21.62
CA ARG A 108 -4.79 -0.72 22.74
C ARG A 108 -5.81 -1.30 23.71
N ARG A 109 -6.87 -1.94 23.23
CA ARG A 109 -7.88 -2.57 24.10
C ARG A 109 -7.27 -3.71 24.91
N ALA A 110 -6.45 -4.55 24.28
CA ALA A 110 -5.74 -5.63 24.95
C ALA A 110 -4.80 -5.08 26.04
N TYR A 111 -3.98 -4.09 25.68
CA TYR A 111 -3.06 -3.43 26.61
C TYR A 111 -3.77 -2.81 27.83
N VAL A 112 -4.88 -2.10 27.60
CA VAL A 112 -5.66 -1.51 28.71
C VAL A 112 -6.27 -2.58 29.61
N LYS A 113 -6.68 -3.73 29.05
CA LYS A 113 -7.19 -4.86 29.83
C LYS A 113 -6.09 -5.44 30.72
N GLU A 114 -4.92 -5.73 30.16
CA GLU A 114 -3.75 -6.23 30.90
C GLU A 114 -3.32 -5.27 32.02
N LEU A 115 -3.30 -3.96 31.74
CA LEU A 115 -2.98 -2.96 32.75
C LEU A 115 -3.96 -2.95 33.91
N ARG A 116 -5.27 -3.10 33.64
CA ARG A 116 -6.29 -3.18 34.69
C ARG A 116 -6.10 -4.43 35.53
N GLU A 117 -5.92 -5.58 34.91
CA GLU A 117 -5.68 -6.86 35.60
C GLU A 117 -4.43 -6.80 36.50
N ALA A 118 -3.32 -6.27 35.98
CA ALA A 118 -2.09 -6.09 36.74
C ALA A 118 -2.24 -5.10 37.91
N HIS A 119 -3.05 -4.05 37.74
CA HIS A 119 -3.34 -3.10 38.81
C HIS A 119 -4.20 -3.73 39.91
N HIS A 120 -5.23 -4.51 39.55
CA HIS A 120 -6.07 -5.23 40.50
C HIS A 120 -5.29 -6.31 41.27
N ALA A 121 -4.41 -7.06 40.60
CA ALA A 121 -3.55 -8.05 41.25
C ALA A 121 -2.57 -7.39 42.26
N LYS A 122 -2.07 -6.20 41.96
CA LYS A 122 -1.21 -5.44 42.89
C LYS A 122 -1.97 -4.84 44.08
N SER A 123 -3.26 -4.53 43.95
CA SER A 123 -4.07 -4.07 45.09
C SER A 123 -4.41 -5.21 46.04
N ASP A 124 -4.70 -6.42 45.55
CA ASP A 124 -4.94 -7.60 46.41
C ASP A 124 -3.70 -8.00 47.22
N VAL A 125 -2.51 -7.93 46.61
CA VAL A 125 -1.24 -8.24 47.29
C VAL A 125 -0.84 -7.20 48.34
N LYS A 126 -1.41 -5.98 48.29
CA LYS A 126 -1.18 -4.93 49.31
C LYS A 126 -2.19 -4.93 50.45
N SER A 127 -3.28 -5.69 50.33
CA SER A 127 -4.35 -5.79 51.34
C SER A 127 -4.28 -7.05 52.20
N VAL A 128 -3.24 -7.87 52.01
CA VAL A 128 -2.85 -9.02 52.86
C VAL A 128 -1.57 -8.65 53.61
#